data_AF-A0A7S2TJA3-F1
#
_entry.id   AF-A0A7S2TJA3-F1
#
_cell.length_a   1.000
_cell.length_b   1.000
_cell.length_c   1.000
_cell.angle_alpha   90.00
_cell.angle_beta   90.00
_cell.angle_gamma   90.00
#
_symmetry.space_group_name_H-M   'P 1'
#
loop_
_entity.id
_entity.type
_entity.pdbx_description
1 polymer ?
#
loop_
_entity_poly.entity_id
_entity_poly.type
_entity_poly.pdbx_seq_one_letter_code
_entity_poly.pdbx_strand_id
1 'polypeptide(L)'
;SDSKGRSGSGSGSGGGGGGVLVVGATSRPHVLDAALTRPGRFDVVLRLELPNTVEALGEMFASMTQGMKLSKDLSPQALASMCLRITGRRAGDSGPSEPSWSGADIRGLCAEAGLAAIRRGGPEVPELLREDFASALAFLRRM
;
A
#
# COMPACT_ATOMS: atom_id res chain seq x y z
N SER A 1 22.73 -68.23 -30.19
CA SER A 1 22.75 -68.58 -28.76
C SER A 1 23.77 -67.66 -28.11
N ASP A 2 23.46 -66.67 -27.28
CA ASP A 2 22.29 -66.30 -26.47
C ASP A 2 22.40 -64.77 -26.24
N SER A 3 21.42 -63.94 -26.58
CA SER A 3 20.26 -63.47 -25.80
C SER A 3 20.56 -62.80 -24.43
N LYS A 4 20.11 -61.53 -24.34
CA LYS A 4 19.78 -60.68 -23.17
C LYS A 4 20.95 -60.12 -22.34
N GLY A 5 20.89 -58.89 -21.82
CA GLY A 5 19.73 -58.03 -21.57
C GLY A 5 20.03 -56.53 -21.55
N ARG A 6 18.97 -55.76 -21.77
CA ARG A 6 18.86 -54.31 -21.63
C ARG A 6 18.99 -53.93 -20.15
N SER A 7 19.66 -52.82 -19.87
CA SER A 7 19.24 -51.91 -18.81
C SER A 7 19.62 -50.49 -19.19
N GLY A 8 18.63 -49.72 -19.65
CA GLY A 8 18.75 -48.27 -19.74
C GLY A 8 18.75 -47.71 -18.32
N SER A 9 19.79 -46.98 -17.94
CA SER A 9 19.76 -46.13 -16.73
C SER A 9 19.15 -44.78 -17.09
N GLY A 10 17.84 -44.79 -17.34
CA GLY A 10 17.03 -43.62 -17.08
C GLY A 10 16.82 -43.51 -15.58
N SER A 11 17.72 -42.83 -14.87
CA SER A 11 17.42 -42.29 -13.53
C SER A 11 17.10 -40.81 -13.66
N GLY A 12 15.91 -40.53 -14.18
CA GLY A 12 15.24 -39.30 -13.81
C GLY A 12 14.82 -39.40 -12.35
N SER A 13 15.43 -38.59 -11.48
CA SER A 13 14.75 -38.15 -10.27
C SER A 13 14.49 -36.67 -10.43
N GLY A 14 13.35 -36.36 -11.03
CA GLY A 14 12.79 -35.02 -11.03
C GLY A 14 12.53 -34.60 -9.59
N GLY A 15 13.39 -33.74 -9.05
CA GLY A 15 13.11 -32.96 -7.86
C GLY A 15 12.32 -31.72 -8.24
N GLY A 16 11.09 -31.90 -8.73
CA GLY A 16 10.09 -30.84 -8.83
C GLY A 16 9.61 -30.44 -7.42
N GLY A 17 10.54 -30.07 -6.54
CA GLY A 17 10.26 -29.61 -5.19
C GLY A 17 9.99 -28.13 -5.23
N GLY A 18 8.70 -27.76 -5.27
CA GLY A 18 8.29 -26.36 -5.07
C GLY A 18 8.93 -25.82 -3.80
N GLY A 19 9.83 -24.85 -3.94
CA GLY A 19 10.41 -24.15 -2.79
C GLY A 19 9.30 -23.43 -2.03
N VAL A 20 9.38 -23.43 -0.70
CA VAL A 20 8.47 -22.66 0.15
C VAL A 20 9.09 -21.29 0.41
N LEU A 21 8.40 -20.24 -0.03
CA LEU A 21 8.73 -18.86 0.35
C LEU A 21 7.93 -18.47 1.59
N VAL A 22 8.61 -18.01 2.63
CA VAL A 22 7.99 -17.50 3.86
C VAL A 22 8.13 -15.98 3.90
N VAL A 23 7.01 -15.27 4.08
CA VAL A 23 6.97 -13.81 4.25
C VAL A 23 6.35 -13.50 5.61
N GLY A 24 7.07 -12.71 6.42
CA GLY A 24 6.58 -12.19 7.70
C GLY A 24 6.46 -10.67 7.67
N ALA A 25 5.51 -10.12 8.41
CA ALA A 25 5.34 -8.68 8.59
C ALA A 25 5.25 -8.33 10.08
N THR A 26 5.97 -7.28 10.51
CA THR A 26 5.92 -6.79 11.90
C THR A 26 6.03 -5.27 11.94
N SER A 27 5.23 -4.63 12.78
CA SER A 27 5.35 -3.20 13.12
C SER A 27 6.31 -2.97 14.29
N ARG A 28 6.79 -4.02 14.95
CA ARG A 28 7.67 -3.96 16.12
C ARG A 28 8.88 -4.88 15.91
N PRO A 29 9.84 -4.52 15.04
CA PRO A 29 10.99 -5.38 14.75
C PRO A 29 11.89 -5.61 15.99
N HIS A 30 11.89 -4.69 16.95
CA HIS A 30 12.71 -4.77 18.16
C HIS A 30 12.22 -5.80 19.20
N VAL A 31 10.95 -6.25 19.13
CA VAL A 31 10.44 -7.32 20.01
C VAL A 31 10.55 -8.71 19.39
N LEU A 32 11.08 -8.81 18.17
CA LEU A 32 11.24 -10.07 17.47
C LEU A 32 12.36 -10.89 18.11
N ASP A 33 12.15 -12.21 18.24
CA ASP A 33 13.19 -13.12 18.70
C ASP A 33 14.42 -13.07 17.76
N ALA A 34 15.60 -12.79 18.31
CA ALA A 34 16.85 -12.73 17.57
C ALA A 34 17.20 -14.05 16.87
N ALA A 35 16.64 -15.18 17.29
CA ALA A 35 16.79 -16.45 16.59
C ALA A 35 16.12 -16.45 15.22
N LEU A 36 15.09 -15.62 14.97
CA LEU A 36 14.36 -15.57 13.70
C LEU A 36 15.08 -14.80 12.60
N THR A 37 16.01 -13.89 12.96
CA THR A 37 16.82 -13.09 12.03
C THR A 37 18.20 -13.66 11.76
N ARG A 38 18.48 -14.88 12.26
CA ARG A 38 19.72 -15.59 11.96
C ARG A 38 19.73 -16.10 10.52
N PRO A 39 20.92 -16.20 9.88
CA PRO A 39 21.07 -16.75 8.54
C PRO A 39 20.35 -18.11 8.37
N GLY A 40 19.63 -18.26 7.26
CA GLY A 40 18.77 -19.41 6.95
C GLY A 40 17.32 -19.29 7.42
N ARG A 41 16.87 -18.11 7.87
CA ARG A 41 15.49 -17.85 8.33
C ARG A 41 14.94 -16.57 7.69
N PHE A 42 14.63 -15.52 8.45
CA PHE A 42 14.28 -14.22 7.88
C PHE A 42 15.55 -13.43 7.55
N ASP A 43 16.22 -13.87 6.50
CA ASP A 43 17.51 -13.32 6.07
C ASP A 43 17.34 -11.98 5.33
N VAL A 44 16.22 -11.81 4.64
CA VAL A 44 15.86 -10.60 3.91
C VAL A 44 14.88 -9.78 4.74
N VAL A 45 15.33 -8.62 5.21
CA VAL A 45 14.51 -7.68 5.96
C VAL A 45 14.26 -6.44 5.10
N LEU A 46 13.00 -6.25 4.70
CA LEU A 46 12.55 -5.06 4.00
C LEU A 46 11.88 -4.11 5.00
N ARG A 47 12.41 -2.90 5.12
CA ARG A 47 11.77 -1.82 5.88
C ARG A 47 10.92 -1.00 4.92
N LEU A 48 9.64 -0.88 5.23
CA LEU A 48 8.72 -0.03 4.50
C LEU A 48 8.60 1.31 5.21
N GLU A 49 8.90 2.38 4.49
CA GLU A 49 8.66 3.74 4.93
C GLU A 49 7.38 4.26 4.30
N LEU A 50 6.73 5.19 5.00
CA LEU A 50 5.55 5.85 4.45
C LEU A 50 5.97 6.83 3.36
N PRO A 51 5.20 6.93 2.26
CA PRO A 51 5.55 7.77 1.14
C PRO A 51 5.54 9.24 1.52
N ASN A 52 6.50 9.98 0.97
CA ASN A 52 6.71 11.40 1.27
C ASN A 52 6.63 12.31 0.04
N THR A 53 6.45 11.75 -1.16
CA THR A 53 6.35 12.50 -2.41
C THR A 53 4.91 12.57 -2.92
N VAL A 54 4.61 13.59 -3.72
CA VAL A 54 3.29 13.75 -4.36
C VAL A 54 3.06 12.61 -5.35
N GLU A 55 4.11 12.15 -6.02
CA GLU A 55 4.08 11.10 -7.02
C GLU A 55 3.67 9.76 -6.38
N ALA A 56 4.37 9.34 -5.32
CA ALA A 56 4.10 8.07 -4.64
C ALA A 56 2.72 8.05 -3.99
N LEU A 57 2.33 9.14 -3.30
CA LEU A 57 0.98 9.26 -2.76
C LEU A 57 -0.07 9.34 -3.86
N GLY A 58 0.24 10.00 -4.97
CA GLY A 58 -0.64 10.11 -6.13
C GLY A 58 -0.96 8.75 -6.74
N GLU A 59 0.00 7.84 -6.82
CA GLU A 59 -0.22 6.45 -7.26
C GLU A 59 -1.13 5.68 -6.29
N MET A 60 -0.96 5.85 -4.99
CA MET A 60 -1.85 5.26 -3.99
C MET A 60 -3.28 5.81 -4.10
N PHE A 61 -3.42 7.12 -4.25
CA PHE A 61 -4.73 7.73 -4.50
C PHE A 61 -5.33 7.24 -5.81
N ALA A 62 -4.53 7.05 -6.86
CA ALA A 62 -5.02 6.55 -8.13
C ALA A 62 -5.63 5.15 -7.97
N SER A 63 -4.96 4.26 -7.21
CA SER A 63 -5.50 2.93 -6.89
C SER A 63 -6.77 3.00 -6.02
N MET A 64 -6.80 3.84 -4.99
CA MET A 64 -7.95 3.94 -4.08
C MET A 64 -9.18 4.62 -4.70
N THR A 65 -8.97 5.44 -5.75
CA THR A 65 -10.05 6.19 -6.41
C THR A 65 -10.54 5.57 -7.72
N GLN A 66 -10.04 4.40 -8.15
CA GLN A 66 -10.44 3.77 -9.42
C GLN A 66 -11.95 3.51 -9.54
N GLY A 67 -12.65 3.30 -8.42
CA GLY A 67 -14.10 3.09 -8.40
C GLY A 67 -14.93 4.35 -8.11
N MET A 68 -14.28 5.52 -8.00
CA MET A 68 -14.92 6.77 -7.58
C MET A 68 -15.05 7.73 -8.76
N LYS A 69 -16.18 8.43 -8.84
CA LYS A 69 -16.34 9.55 -9.79
C LYS A 69 -15.71 10.80 -9.18
N LEU A 70 -14.49 11.11 -9.57
CA LEU A 70 -13.83 12.36 -9.18
C LEU A 70 -14.25 13.49 -10.12
N SER A 71 -14.42 14.69 -9.54
CA SER A 71 -14.59 15.92 -10.32
C SER A 71 -13.40 16.18 -11.24
N LYS A 72 -13.65 16.86 -12.37
CA LYS A 72 -12.62 17.21 -13.36
C LYS A 72 -11.46 18.02 -12.76
N ASP A 73 -11.70 18.74 -11.67
CA ASP A 73 -10.71 19.55 -10.98
C ASP A 73 -9.92 18.77 -9.90
N LEU A 74 -10.15 17.46 -9.81
CA LEU A 74 -9.48 16.55 -8.90
C LEU A 74 -8.72 15.46 -9.66
N SER A 75 -7.41 15.48 -9.52
CA SER A 75 -6.54 14.36 -9.86
C SER A 75 -6.02 13.68 -8.59
N PRO A 76 -5.61 12.40 -8.67
CA PRO A 76 -4.90 11.74 -7.57
C PRO A 76 -3.69 12.52 -7.05
N GLN A 77 -2.94 13.17 -7.94
CA GLN A 77 -1.80 14.02 -7.59
C GLN A 77 -2.24 15.31 -6.87
N ALA A 78 -3.38 15.87 -7.23
CA ALA A 78 -3.95 17.02 -6.52
C ALA A 78 -4.41 16.65 -5.10
N LEU A 79 -4.99 15.45 -4.92
CA LEU A 79 -5.34 14.92 -3.61
C LEU A 79 -4.11 14.66 -2.74
N ALA A 80 -3.08 14.02 -3.32
CA ALA A 80 -1.79 13.82 -2.66
C ALA A 80 -1.16 15.15 -2.22
N SER A 81 -1.15 16.15 -3.11
CA SER A 81 -0.64 17.49 -2.81
C SER A 81 -1.42 18.16 -1.69
N MET A 82 -2.75 18.02 -1.66
CA MET A 82 -3.60 18.55 -0.59
C MET A 82 -3.25 17.91 0.75
N CYS A 83 -3.13 16.59 0.77
CA CYS A 83 -2.80 15.81 1.95
C CYS A 83 -1.44 16.20 2.54
N LEU A 84 -0.40 16.32 1.70
CA LEU A 84 0.94 16.74 2.12
C LEU A 84 1.01 18.20 2.62
N ARG A 85 0.24 19.10 1.98
CA ARG A 85 0.17 20.52 2.41
C ARG A 85 -0.44 20.66 3.79
N ILE A 86 -1.49 19.89 4.09
CA ILE A 86 -2.23 19.97 5.35
C ILE A 86 -1.42 19.39 6.50
N THR A 87 -0.62 18.36 6.23
CA THR A 87 0.31 17.77 7.18
C THR A 87 1.59 18.59 7.38
N GLY A 88 1.74 19.72 6.66
CA GLY A 88 2.79 20.70 6.90
C GLY A 88 4.09 20.48 6.12
N ARG A 89 4.14 19.59 5.11
CA ARG A 89 5.35 19.40 4.30
C ARG A 89 5.40 20.31 3.08
N ARG A 90 6.55 20.96 2.87
CA ARG A 90 7.06 21.29 1.53
C ARG A 90 7.79 20.05 1.00
N ALA A 91 7.65 19.75 -0.29
CA ALA A 91 8.44 18.69 -0.92
C ALA A 91 9.94 19.00 -0.72
N GLY A 92 10.66 18.17 0.02
CA GLY A 92 12.13 18.27 0.21
C GLY A 92 12.66 18.52 1.63
N ASP A 93 11.83 18.65 2.66
CA ASP A 93 12.31 18.93 4.03
C ASP A 93 12.49 17.64 4.87
N SER A 94 13.71 17.37 5.31
CA SER A 94 14.17 16.14 5.99
C SER A 94 14.28 16.31 7.52
N GLY A 95 13.26 16.90 8.15
CA GLY A 95 13.17 17.07 9.61
C GLY A 95 12.32 15.98 10.31
N PRO A 96 12.55 15.68 11.61
CA PRO A 96 11.86 14.60 12.31
C PRO A 96 10.62 15.10 13.07
N SER A 97 9.42 14.91 12.53
CA SER A 97 8.17 14.55 13.25
C SER A 97 6.91 14.72 12.37
N GLU A 98 6.75 13.79 11.41
CA GLU A 98 5.51 13.13 10.93
C GLU A 98 4.19 13.94 10.87
N PRO A 99 3.60 14.13 9.67
CA PRO A 99 2.71 13.08 9.17
C PRO A 99 2.95 12.68 7.72
N SER A 100 3.15 11.38 7.54
CA SER A 100 3.10 10.67 6.27
C SER A 100 1.80 9.84 6.21
N TRP A 101 1.22 9.71 5.01
CA TRP A 101 -0.10 9.09 4.87
C TRP A 101 0.04 7.59 4.62
N SER A 102 -0.56 6.76 5.46
CA SER A 102 -0.66 5.32 5.22
C SER A 102 -1.78 4.99 4.25
N GLY A 103 -1.76 3.77 3.70
CA GLY A 103 -2.87 3.28 2.89
C GLY A 103 -4.20 3.23 3.66
N ALA A 104 -4.15 3.03 4.98
CA ALA A 104 -5.33 3.05 5.83
C ALA A 104 -5.91 4.47 5.95
N ASP A 105 -5.05 5.48 6.14
CA ASP A 105 -5.46 6.87 6.24
C ASP A 105 -6.08 7.36 4.92
N ILE A 106 -5.46 7.02 3.78
CA ILE A 106 -6.00 7.35 2.45
C ILE A 106 -7.36 6.70 2.25
N ARG A 107 -7.50 5.42 2.59
CA ARG A 107 -8.79 4.71 2.50
C ARG A 107 -9.84 5.35 3.39
N GLY A 108 -9.50 5.72 4.63
CA GLY A 108 -10.39 6.42 5.55
C GLY A 108 -10.82 7.77 4.99
N LEU A 109 -9.89 8.54 4.44
CA LEU A 109 -10.17 9.81 3.79
C LEU A 109 -11.12 9.66 2.60
N CYS A 110 -10.87 8.71 1.71
CA CYS A 110 -11.72 8.43 0.55
C CYS A 110 -13.13 7.98 0.98
N ALA A 111 -13.24 7.15 2.03
CA ALA A 111 -14.53 6.74 2.57
C ALA A 111 -15.31 7.92 3.15
N GLU A 112 -14.68 8.76 3.96
CA GLU A 112 -15.32 9.94 4.55
C GLU A 112 -15.70 10.99 3.50
N ALA A 113 -14.89 11.16 2.45
CA ALA A 113 -15.23 12.02 1.32
C ALA A 113 -16.46 11.47 0.58
N GLY A 114 -16.55 10.15 0.39
CA GLY A 114 -17.74 9.51 -0.17
C GLY A 114 -18.99 9.74 0.69
N LEU A 115 -18.88 9.58 2.01
CA LEU A 115 -20.00 9.89 2.92
C LEU A 115 -20.36 11.39 2.89
N ALA A 116 -19.39 12.29 2.83
CA ALA A 116 -19.64 13.73 2.70
C ALA A 116 -20.42 14.05 1.41
N ALA A 117 -20.04 13.42 0.30
CA ALA A 117 -20.73 13.57 -0.97
C ALA A 117 -22.17 13.03 -0.93
N ILE A 118 -22.40 11.89 -0.25
CA ILE A 118 -23.76 11.36 -0.05
C ILE A 118 -24.60 12.32 0.82
N ARG A 119 -24.02 12.83 1.92
CA ARG A 119 -24.69 13.78 2.83
C ARG A 119 -25.06 15.10 2.16
N ARG A 120 -24.26 15.56 1.19
CA ARG A 120 -24.55 16.76 0.38
C ARG A 120 -25.85 16.62 -0.42
N GLY A 121 -26.30 15.38 -0.66
CA GLY A 121 -27.45 15.08 -1.50
C GLY A 121 -27.08 15.10 -2.98
N GLY A 122 -27.62 14.16 -3.73
CA GLY A 122 -27.24 13.97 -5.12
C GLY A 122 -27.70 12.63 -5.70
N PRO A 123 -27.17 12.25 -6.88
CA PRO A 123 -27.47 10.97 -7.50
C PRO A 123 -26.95 9.81 -6.66
N GLU A 124 -27.47 8.60 -6.92
CA GLU A 124 -27.10 7.36 -6.22
C GLU A 124 -25.59 7.10 -6.21
N VAL A 125 -24.88 7.55 -7.26
CA VAL A 125 -23.40 7.60 -7.31
C VAL A 125 -22.95 9.05 -7.45
N PRO A 126 -22.66 9.74 -6.33
CA PRO A 126 -22.27 11.14 -6.36
C PRO A 126 -20.87 11.34 -6.95
N GLU A 127 -20.67 12.46 -7.63
CA GLU A 127 -19.35 12.94 -8.00
C GLU A 127 -18.69 13.58 -6.77
N LEU A 128 -17.47 13.14 -6.44
CA LEU A 128 -16.69 13.65 -5.33
C LEU A 128 -16.04 14.97 -5.70
N LEU A 129 -16.30 15.99 -4.89
CA LEU A 129 -15.77 17.34 -5.05
C LEU A 129 -14.59 17.59 -4.10
N ARG A 130 -13.83 18.65 -4.38
CA ARG A 130 -12.74 19.12 -3.52
C ARG A 130 -13.22 19.39 -2.09
N GLU A 131 -14.44 19.90 -1.96
CA GLU A 131 -15.09 20.22 -0.69
C GLU A 131 -15.37 18.97 0.15
N ASP A 132 -15.75 17.86 -0.49
CA ASP A 132 -16.03 16.59 0.19
C ASP A 132 -14.73 16.05 0.84
N PHE A 133 -13.60 16.10 0.12
CA PHE A 133 -12.29 15.76 0.66
C PHE A 133 -11.81 16.74 1.74
N ALA A 134 -12.04 18.04 1.56
CA ALA A 134 -11.68 19.05 2.57
C ALA A 134 -12.45 18.86 3.88
N SER A 135 -13.75 18.52 3.78
CA SER A 135 -14.60 18.18 4.92
C SER A 135 -14.11 16.90 5.61
N ALA A 136 -13.81 15.86 4.84
CA ALA A 136 -13.27 14.60 5.36
C ALA A 136 -11.92 14.80 6.09
N LEU A 137 -11.03 15.62 5.54
CA LEU A 137 -9.77 16.01 6.18
C LEU A 137 -10.00 16.74 7.51
N ALA A 138 -10.96 17.66 7.57
CA ALA A 138 -11.32 18.36 8.79
C ALA A 138 -11.92 17.42 9.84
N PHE A 139 -12.68 16.42 9.42
CA PHE A 139 -13.26 15.39 10.28
C PHE A 139 -12.18 14.48 10.89
N LEU A 140 -11.27 13.94 10.06
CA LEU A 140 -10.20 13.05 10.51
C LEU A 140 -9.23 13.72 11.49
N ARG A 141 -9.06 15.05 11.44
CA ARG A 141 -8.21 15.80 12.39
C ARG A 141 -8.87 16.02 13.76
N ARG A 142 -10.15 15.71 13.92
CA ARG A 142 -10.91 15.89 15.18
C ARG A 142 -11.06 14.60 15.99
N MET A 143 -10.70 13.45 15.41
CA MET A 143 -10.57 12.17 16.12
C MET A 143 -9.18 12.03 16.72
#